data_AF-A0A0C2D2G3-F1
#
_entry.id   AF-A0A0C2D2G3-F1
#
_cell.length_a   1.000
_cell.length_b   1.000
_cell.length_c   1.000
_cell.angle_alpha   90.00
_cell.angle_beta   90.00
_cell.angle_gamma   90.00
#
_symmetry.space_group_name_H-M   'P 1'
#
loop_
_entity.id
_entity.type
_entity.pdbx_description
1 polymer ?
#
loop_
_entity_poly.entity_id
_entity_poly.type
_entity_poly.pdbx_seq_one_letter_code
_entity_poly.pdbx_strand_id
1 'polypeptide(L)'
;MPRRVLTALTCALALLGCKDPPEPDQRVEPPAINTGEADELKREAYREAVERALPSARAALIAADPVSAWQAGLAPAGSPPLRPTQRRALEPIADAARQTVDEIDESYLPAAEVVILRTMRFAFARLNDDLYRRPRLRQDPMVGLHAVATALDELRYQLIHDTCDGPCEALPAALALDVESLQTQLSAASVAGVTRAAIVSDALAHQARTLAAAPLLAEGHDPIRLGLEQLAAACDEHRAWLEQLAAALPEASQTHEWTAKPAPLGLGEASVERLPAIVGAAALTRRLSVEERIDLVPGPAFAEIERHVARWQALREALLAGQDADLLDQDQPRPVDTARCEASLSRLRTELEAIPEVDAPTLDCARYVAMLGDTTLSEGQLVLELLDLGVIEPQRRALRALELPEVALVSGQWSTGVHLHLRRIMLLARLPEPAASALAVDAGREALCWARAALWIHAQIGPPDDVMLTIGQACADLGDVATITARVTGDPRGALAGFGLSLIGDEPARMVGFDRFYWAPLGLMKLLATPKGMHPDEYSLPDDPIVGPDPEVEVKIEKL
;
A
#
# COMPACT_ATOMS: atom_id res chain seq x y z
N MET A 1 60.31 -34.98 -14.05
CA MET A 1 60.62 -35.97 -15.11
C MET A 1 59.36 -36.80 -15.39
N PRO A 2 59.16 -37.25 -16.64
CA PRO A 2 57.90 -37.01 -17.34
C PRO A 2 57.23 -38.27 -17.94
N ARG A 3 56.02 -38.08 -18.50
CA ARG A 3 55.46 -38.72 -19.73
C ARG A 3 55.14 -40.23 -19.68
N ARG A 4 54.16 -40.80 -20.39
CA ARG A 4 52.96 -40.41 -21.18
C ARG A 4 52.52 -41.72 -21.88
N VAL A 5 51.23 -41.82 -22.24
CA VAL A 5 50.69 -42.44 -23.48
C VAL A 5 50.67 -43.99 -23.55
N LEU A 6 49.75 -44.71 -24.21
CA LEU A 6 48.39 -44.59 -24.80
C LEU A 6 48.25 -45.86 -25.70
N THR A 7 47.02 -46.20 -26.11
CA THR A 7 46.64 -47.04 -27.29
C THR A 7 46.94 -48.55 -27.27
N ALA A 8 46.18 -49.48 -27.86
CA ALA A 8 44.79 -49.64 -28.35
C ALA A 8 44.75 -51.03 -29.04
N LEU A 9 43.56 -51.67 -29.14
CA LEU A 9 43.08 -52.60 -30.20
C LEU A 9 44.00 -53.77 -30.65
N THR A 10 43.57 -55.03 -30.85
CA THR A 10 42.52 -55.49 -31.78
C THR A 10 42.44 -57.03 -31.80
N CYS A 11 41.30 -57.54 -32.27
CA CYS A 11 41.10 -58.78 -33.05
C CYS A 11 41.08 -60.17 -32.37
N ALA A 12 39.85 -60.64 -32.11
CA ALA A 12 39.34 -61.99 -32.44
C ALA A 12 37.84 -61.98 -32.08
N LEU A 13 36.84 -62.39 -32.86
CA LEU A 13 36.75 -63.17 -34.09
C LEU A 13 35.38 -62.85 -34.70
N ALA A 14 35.36 -62.56 -35.99
CA ALA A 14 34.17 -62.64 -36.81
C ALA A 14 33.88 -64.11 -37.16
N LEU A 15 32.58 -64.47 -37.24
CA LEU A 15 31.93 -65.14 -38.38
C LEU A 15 30.75 -65.98 -37.89
N LEU A 16 29.54 -65.45 -38.03
CA LEU A 16 28.34 -66.19 -38.45
C LEU A 16 27.24 -65.16 -38.80
N GLY A 17 27.00 -64.99 -40.11
CA GLY A 17 25.74 -64.49 -40.67
C GLY A 17 25.54 -62.98 -40.73
N CYS A 18 26.08 -62.32 -41.77
CA CYS A 18 25.54 -61.04 -42.23
C CYS A 18 24.15 -61.28 -42.84
N LYS A 19 23.09 -61.01 -42.08
CA LYS A 19 21.84 -60.50 -42.68
C LYS A 19 22.05 -59.02 -42.93
N ASP A 20 21.64 -58.54 -44.10
CA ASP A 20 21.65 -57.12 -44.43
C ASP A 20 21.02 -56.31 -43.27
N PRO A 21 21.60 -55.15 -42.92
CA PRO A 21 20.97 -54.26 -41.96
C PRO A 21 19.57 -53.90 -42.47
N PRO A 22 18.54 -53.85 -41.61
CA PRO A 22 17.24 -53.35 -42.02
C PRO A 22 17.43 -51.96 -42.63
N GLU A 23 16.75 -51.72 -43.76
CA GLU A 23 16.79 -50.46 -44.49
C GLU A 23 16.63 -49.26 -43.53
N PRO A 24 17.45 -48.21 -43.67
CA PRO A 24 17.39 -47.05 -42.79
C PRO A 24 16.23 -46.14 -43.19
N ASP A 25 15.00 -46.64 -43.16
CA ASP A 25 13.81 -45.82 -43.43
C ASP A 25 12.52 -46.28 -42.73
N GLN A 26 12.65 -47.03 -41.63
CA GLN A 26 11.57 -47.10 -40.63
C GLN A 26 11.89 -46.18 -39.46
N ARG A 27 11.89 -44.86 -39.74
CA ARG A 27 11.52 -43.91 -38.70
C ARG A 27 10.08 -44.25 -38.35
N VAL A 28 9.89 -44.97 -37.24
CA VAL A 28 8.61 -44.95 -36.55
C VAL A 28 8.39 -43.47 -36.24
N GLU A 29 7.50 -42.81 -36.99
CA GLU A 29 7.01 -41.50 -36.58
C GLU A 29 6.60 -41.65 -35.12
N PRO A 30 7.15 -40.87 -34.18
CA PRO A 30 6.62 -40.87 -32.83
C PRO A 30 5.11 -40.68 -32.97
N PRO A 31 4.29 -41.46 -32.24
CA PRO A 31 2.84 -41.36 -32.37
C PRO A 31 2.51 -39.87 -32.31
N ALA A 32 1.77 -39.38 -33.29
CA ALA A 32 1.34 -37.98 -33.30
C ALA A 32 0.65 -37.74 -31.96
N ILE A 33 1.39 -37.17 -31.01
CA ILE A 33 0.80 -36.69 -29.78
C ILE A 33 -0.19 -35.67 -30.30
N ASN A 34 -1.47 -35.95 -30.12
CA ASN A 34 -2.51 -35.01 -30.46
C ASN A 34 -2.28 -33.82 -29.52
N THR A 35 -1.46 -32.86 -29.96
CA THR A 35 -1.03 -31.73 -29.15
C THR A 35 -2.24 -30.96 -28.64
N GLY A 36 -3.35 -30.98 -29.40
CA GLY A 36 -4.64 -30.47 -28.96
C GLY A 36 -5.18 -31.11 -27.68
N GLU A 37 -5.19 -32.45 -27.58
CA GLU A 37 -5.72 -33.17 -26.41
C GLU A 37 -4.79 -33.02 -25.19
N ALA A 38 -3.47 -33.07 -25.41
CA ALA A 38 -2.49 -32.84 -24.35
C ALA A 38 -2.55 -31.40 -23.81
N ASP A 39 -2.76 -30.41 -24.68
CA ASP A 39 -2.89 -29.01 -24.29
C ASP A 39 -4.25 -28.71 -23.62
N GLU A 40 -5.34 -29.36 -24.05
CA GLU A 40 -6.63 -29.28 -23.36
C GLU A 40 -6.56 -29.83 -21.93
N LEU A 41 -5.92 -30.99 -21.74
CA LEU A 41 -5.69 -31.56 -20.41
C LEU A 41 -4.83 -30.65 -19.53
N LYS A 42 -3.82 -29.97 -20.09
CA LYS A 42 -3.03 -28.98 -19.34
C LYS A 42 -3.86 -27.76 -18.96
N ARG A 43 -4.69 -27.23 -19.86
CA ARG A 43 -5.58 -26.09 -19.56
C ARG A 43 -6.52 -26.41 -18.42
N GLU A 44 -7.13 -27.60 -18.44
CA GLU A 44 -7.99 -28.06 -17.35
C GLU A 44 -7.20 -28.23 -16.05
N ALA A 45 -6.05 -28.91 -16.09
CA ALA A 45 -5.20 -29.13 -14.92
C ALA A 45 -4.71 -27.81 -14.27
N TYR A 46 -4.30 -26.82 -15.06
CA TYR A 46 -3.87 -25.52 -14.52
C TYR A 46 -5.04 -24.69 -14.01
N ARG A 47 -6.23 -24.79 -14.62
CA ARG A 47 -7.44 -24.16 -14.08
C ARG A 47 -7.81 -24.75 -12.71
N GLU A 48 -7.80 -26.07 -12.59
CA GLU A 48 -8.00 -26.75 -11.31
C GLU A 48 -6.90 -26.43 -10.30
N ALA A 49 -5.65 -26.21 -10.75
CA ALA A 49 -4.56 -25.80 -9.89
C ALA A 49 -4.80 -24.39 -9.31
N VAL A 50 -5.28 -23.44 -10.11
CA VAL A 50 -5.69 -22.11 -9.62
C VAL A 50 -6.78 -22.26 -8.56
N GLU A 51 -7.86 -22.97 -8.85
CA GLU A 51 -8.97 -23.16 -7.92
C GLU A 51 -8.54 -23.81 -6.59
N ARG A 52 -7.61 -24.78 -6.65
CA ARG A 52 -7.03 -25.40 -5.44
C ARG A 52 -6.08 -24.49 -4.67
N ALA A 53 -5.43 -23.53 -5.33
CA ALA A 53 -4.51 -22.59 -4.70
C ALA A 53 -5.22 -21.48 -3.92
N LEU A 54 -6.41 -21.04 -4.39
CA LEU A 54 -7.12 -19.88 -3.85
C LEU A 54 -7.40 -19.94 -2.33
N PRO A 55 -7.89 -21.06 -1.74
CA PRO A 55 -8.14 -21.12 -0.31
C PRO A 55 -6.89 -20.92 0.55
N SER A 56 -5.77 -21.55 0.15
CA SER A 56 -4.48 -21.37 0.83
C SER A 56 -3.97 -19.94 0.68
N ALA A 57 -4.14 -19.35 -0.51
CA ALA A 57 -3.75 -17.97 -0.75
C ALA A 57 -4.57 -17.00 0.11
N ARG A 58 -5.89 -17.19 0.18
CA ARG A 58 -6.79 -16.40 1.03
C ARG A 58 -6.37 -16.46 2.50
N ALA A 59 -6.10 -17.66 3.03
CA ALA A 59 -5.70 -17.83 4.42
C ALA A 59 -4.39 -17.09 4.73
N ALA A 60 -3.40 -17.17 3.83
CA ALA A 60 -2.14 -16.43 3.98
C ALA A 60 -2.36 -14.91 3.93
N LEU A 61 -3.18 -14.41 3.00
CA LEU A 61 -3.45 -12.98 2.85
C LEU A 61 -4.26 -12.39 4.03
N ILE A 62 -5.24 -13.13 4.56
CA ILE A 62 -5.97 -12.73 5.79
C ILE A 62 -5.01 -12.61 6.97
N ALA A 63 -4.10 -13.58 7.14
CA ALA A 63 -3.13 -13.55 8.22
C ALA A 63 -2.07 -12.46 8.04
N ALA A 64 -1.79 -12.03 6.81
CA ALA A 64 -0.83 -10.98 6.49
C ALA A 64 -1.38 -9.57 6.74
N ASP A 65 -2.67 -9.32 6.44
CA ASP A 65 -3.31 -8.02 6.56
C ASP A 65 -4.72 -8.16 7.17
N PRO A 66 -4.83 -8.26 8.51
CA PRO A 66 -6.10 -8.48 9.18
C PRO A 66 -7.07 -7.31 9.03
N VAL A 67 -6.59 -6.07 8.85
CA VAL A 67 -7.47 -4.89 8.67
C VAL A 67 -8.09 -4.88 7.29
N SER A 68 -7.30 -5.15 6.23
CA SER A 68 -7.86 -5.32 4.89
C SER A 68 -8.87 -6.46 4.83
N ALA A 69 -8.62 -7.56 5.55
CA ALA A 69 -9.56 -8.67 5.65
C ALA A 69 -10.85 -8.30 6.38
N TRP A 70 -10.75 -7.53 7.47
CA TRP A 70 -11.90 -7.01 8.20
C TRP A 70 -12.74 -6.05 7.35
N GLN A 71 -12.09 -5.09 6.68
CA GLN A 71 -12.73 -4.14 5.77
C GLN A 71 -13.49 -4.83 4.62
N ALA A 72 -12.94 -5.96 4.12
CA ALA A 72 -13.56 -6.75 3.08
C ALA A 72 -14.66 -7.70 3.60
N GLY A 73 -14.91 -7.77 4.91
CA GLY A 73 -15.86 -8.71 5.52
C GLY A 73 -15.44 -10.17 5.43
N LEU A 74 -14.14 -10.43 5.29
CA LEU A 74 -13.57 -11.78 5.10
C LEU A 74 -12.98 -12.37 6.38
N ALA A 75 -12.75 -11.54 7.40
CA ALA A 75 -12.29 -11.92 8.72
C ALA A 75 -12.91 -11.01 9.78
N PRO A 76 -13.02 -11.45 11.05
CA PRO A 76 -13.33 -10.55 12.15
C PRO A 76 -12.21 -9.51 12.34
N ALA A 77 -12.48 -8.49 13.16
CA ALA A 77 -11.48 -7.50 13.52
C ALA A 77 -10.18 -8.17 14.04
N GLY A 78 -9.05 -7.70 13.53
CA GLY A 78 -7.72 -8.14 13.94
C GLY A 78 -6.76 -6.97 13.95
N SER A 79 -5.76 -7.04 14.81
CA SER A 79 -4.90 -5.90 15.13
C SER A 79 -3.56 -5.97 14.37
N PRO A 80 -3.21 -4.91 13.60
CA PRO A 80 -1.88 -4.73 13.06
C PRO A 80 -1.08 -3.68 13.85
N PRO A 81 0.25 -3.65 13.70
CA PRO A 81 1.05 -4.58 12.90
C PRO A 81 1.22 -5.95 13.56
N LEU A 82 1.50 -6.96 12.73
CA LEU A 82 1.74 -8.32 13.21
C LEU A 82 2.94 -8.39 14.15
N ARG A 83 2.75 -8.96 15.35
CA ARG A 83 3.81 -9.25 16.32
C ARG A 83 4.83 -10.22 15.75
N PRO A 84 6.06 -10.27 16.31
CA PRO A 84 7.10 -11.20 15.85
C PRO A 84 6.66 -12.67 15.82
N THR A 85 5.82 -13.12 16.76
CA THR A 85 5.29 -14.49 16.80
C THR A 85 4.29 -14.76 15.68
N GLN A 86 3.39 -13.81 15.38
CA GLN A 86 2.44 -13.90 14.28
C GLN A 86 3.14 -13.93 12.93
N ARG A 87 4.19 -13.11 12.75
CA ARG A 87 5.00 -13.11 11.52
C ARG A 87 5.70 -14.45 11.28
N ARG A 88 6.28 -15.05 12.33
CA ARG A 88 6.87 -16.40 12.23
C ARG A 88 5.83 -17.48 11.89
N ALA A 89 4.60 -17.33 12.37
CA ALA A 89 3.51 -18.26 12.02
C ALA A 89 3.01 -18.06 10.58
N LEU A 90 3.11 -16.84 10.04
CA LEU A 90 2.72 -16.51 8.67
C LEU A 90 3.68 -17.11 7.62
N GLU A 91 4.98 -17.14 7.90
CA GLU A 91 6.02 -17.63 6.98
C GLU A 91 5.70 -19.00 6.32
N PRO A 92 5.49 -20.11 7.06
CA PRO A 92 5.22 -21.41 6.44
C PRO A 92 3.93 -21.44 5.63
N ILE A 93 2.91 -20.66 6.02
CA ILE A 93 1.61 -20.60 5.33
C ILE A 93 1.77 -19.81 4.01
N ALA A 94 2.48 -18.69 4.06
CA ALA A 94 2.78 -17.86 2.90
C ALA A 94 3.65 -18.60 1.88
N ASP A 95 4.67 -19.34 2.33
CA ASP A 95 5.55 -20.09 1.43
C ASP A 95 4.82 -21.24 0.72
N ALA A 96 3.98 -22.00 1.44
CA ALA A 96 3.20 -23.06 0.84
C ALA A 96 2.21 -22.52 -0.21
N ALA A 97 1.54 -21.41 0.10
CA ALA A 97 0.63 -20.75 -0.84
C ALA A 97 1.38 -20.20 -2.07
N ARG A 98 2.53 -19.54 -1.86
CA ARG A 98 3.38 -19.01 -2.92
C ARG A 98 3.87 -20.11 -3.85
N GLN A 99 4.42 -21.20 -3.32
CA GLN A 99 4.91 -22.31 -4.14
C GLN A 99 3.81 -22.85 -5.06
N THR A 100 2.60 -23.02 -4.53
CA THR A 100 1.45 -23.49 -5.31
C THR A 100 1.09 -22.52 -6.44
N VAL A 101 1.13 -21.22 -6.17
CA VAL A 101 0.84 -20.16 -7.16
C VAL A 101 1.94 -20.06 -8.22
N ASP A 102 3.21 -20.19 -7.83
CA ASP A 102 4.34 -20.03 -8.75
C ASP A 102 4.44 -21.18 -9.77
N GLU A 103 4.05 -22.40 -9.38
CA GLU A 103 4.05 -23.59 -10.26
C GLU A 103 3.00 -23.56 -11.39
N ILE A 104 2.04 -22.63 -11.36
CA ILE A 104 0.96 -22.54 -12.35
C ILE A 104 1.44 -21.82 -13.62
N ASP A 105 1.42 -22.49 -14.77
CA ASP A 105 1.78 -21.87 -16.04
C ASP A 105 0.62 -21.01 -16.58
N GLU A 106 0.84 -19.69 -16.65
CA GLU A 106 -0.19 -18.75 -17.08
C GLU A 106 -0.55 -18.87 -18.56
N SER A 107 0.32 -19.46 -19.39
CA SER A 107 0.09 -19.60 -20.83
C SER A 107 -1.06 -20.56 -21.19
N TYR A 108 -1.46 -21.42 -20.25
CA TYR A 108 -2.60 -22.33 -20.38
C TYR A 108 -3.86 -21.80 -19.71
N LEU A 109 -3.83 -20.59 -19.13
CA LEU A 109 -4.99 -20.03 -18.45
C LEU A 109 -5.79 -19.07 -19.35
N PRO A 110 -7.12 -19.07 -19.22
CA PRO A 110 -7.94 -17.97 -19.73
C PRO A 110 -7.63 -16.65 -19.02
N ALA A 111 -7.94 -15.54 -19.69
CA ALA A 111 -7.47 -14.21 -19.28
C ALA A 111 -7.89 -13.75 -17.86
N ALA A 112 -9.07 -14.14 -17.33
CA ALA A 112 -9.40 -13.76 -15.94
C ALA A 112 -8.50 -14.46 -14.93
N GLU A 113 -8.25 -15.75 -15.16
CA GLU A 113 -7.44 -16.59 -14.31
C GLU A 113 -5.97 -16.15 -14.35
N VAL A 114 -5.50 -15.64 -15.50
CA VAL A 114 -4.20 -14.95 -15.60
C VAL A 114 -4.15 -13.70 -14.71
N VAL A 115 -5.20 -12.87 -14.72
CA VAL A 115 -5.26 -11.65 -13.88
C VAL A 115 -5.25 -12.02 -12.39
N ILE A 116 -6.01 -13.03 -11.98
CA ILE A 116 -6.02 -13.55 -10.60
C ILE A 116 -4.62 -14.04 -10.23
N LEU A 117 -4.01 -14.87 -11.08
CA LEU A 117 -2.69 -15.44 -10.83
C LEU A 117 -1.61 -14.37 -10.69
N ARG A 118 -1.59 -13.38 -11.60
CA ARG A 118 -0.63 -12.26 -11.56
C ARG A 118 -0.82 -11.36 -10.33
N THR A 119 -2.07 -11.20 -9.88
CA THR A 119 -2.39 -10.48 -8.65
C THR A 119 -1.89 -11.23 -7.42
N MET A 120 -2.08 -12.56 -7.38
CA MET A 120 -1.58 -13.42 -6.30
C MET A 120 -0.06 -13.44 -6.26
N ARG A 121 0.60 -13.61 -7.41
CA ARG A 121 2.08 -13.56 -7.51
C ARG A 121 2.64 -12.24 -7.00
N PHE A 122 2.01 -11.12 -7.34
CA PHE A 122 2.40 -9.82 -6.78
C PHE A 122 2.25 -9.79 -5.25
N ALA A 123 1.11 -10.25 -4.73
CA ALA A 123 0.86 -10.25 -3.28
C ALA A 123 1.89 -11.10 -2.52
N PHE A 124 2.23 -12.29 -3.04
CA PHE A 124 3.24 -13.16 -2.44
C PHE A 124 4.67 -12.65 -2.63
N ALA A 125 4.99 -12.01 -3.75
CA ALA A 125 6.28 -11.33 -3.93
C ALA A 125 6.45 -10.21 -2.89
N ARG A 126 5.40 -9.41 -2.65
CA ARG A 126 5.38 -8.38 -1.61
C ARG A 126 5.53 -8.98 -0.21
N LEU A 127 4.75 -10.01 0.10
CA LEU A 127 4.81 -10.68 1.40
C LEU A 127 6.19 -11.32 1.65
N ASN A 128 6.78 -11.91 0.62
CA ASN A 128 8.15 -12.43 0.67
C ASN A 128 9.18 -11.31 0.90
N ASP A 129 8.99 -10.13 0.29
CA ASP A 129 9.83 -8.95 0.59
C ASP A 129 9.71 -8.56 2.07
N ASP A 130 8.50 -8.48 2.60
CA ASP A 130 8.23 -8.08 3.99
C ASP A 130 8.69 -9.12 5.03
N LEU A 131 8.67 -10.41 4.72
CA LEU A 131 9.09 -11.47 5.64
C LEU A 131 10.59 -11.75 5.61
N TYR A 132 11.20 -11.75 4.42
CA TYR A 132 12.57 -12.25 4.23
C TYR A 132 13.58 -11.17 3.84
N ARG A 133 13.19 -10.20 3.00
CA ARG A 133 14.11 -9.16 2.51
C ARG A 133 14.12 -7.94 3.41
N ARG A 134 13.04 -7.59 4.09
CA ARG A 134 13.07 -6.66 5.23
C ARG A 134 13.30 -7.54 6.46
N PRO A 135 14.54 -7.73 6.93
CA PRO A 135 14.76 -8.62 8.06
C PRO A 135 13.87 -8.18 9.21
N ARG A 136 13.35 -9.15 9.98
CA ARG A 136 12.30 -9.03 11.01
C ARG A 136 12.45 -7.86 12.03
N LEU A 137 13.57 -7.14 12.00
CA LEU A 137 13.93 -6.04 12.88
C LEU A 137 14.19 -4.71 12.14
N ARG A 138 14.31 -4.63 10.81
CA ARG A 138 14.57 -3.36 10.08
C ARG A 138 13.28 -2.72 9.56
N GLN A 139 12.30 -2.48 10.44
CA GLN A 139 11.08 -1.80 10.04
C GLN A 139 11.23 -0.28 10.06
N ASP A 140 10.65 0.38 9.07
CA ASP A 140 10.40 1.81 9.13
C ASP A 140 9.46 2.10 10.33
N PRO A 141 9.83 2.99 11.26
CA PRO A 141 9.03 3.22 12.48
C PRO A 141 7.61 3.70 12.19
N MET A 142 7.34 4.22 10.99
CA MET A 142 6.00 4.64 10.58
C MET A 142 5.07 3.47 10.21
N VAL A 143 5.59 2.30 9.83
CA VAL A 143 4.77 1.18 9.31
C VAL A 143 3.70 0.77 10.32
N GLY A 144 4.11 0.55 11.57
CA GLY A 144 3.21 0.11 12.62
C GLY A 144 2.17 1.16 12.98
N LEU A 145 2.61 2.42 13.09
CA LEU A 145 1.73 3.54 13.44
C LEU A 145 0.66 3.79 12.35
N HIS A 146 1.01 3.68 11.06
CA HIS A 146 0.02 3.77 9.99
C HIS A 146 -1.01 2.63 10.03
N ALA A 147 -0.59 1.43 10.42
CA ALA A 147 -1.52 0.31 10.55
C ALA A 147 -2.49 0.52 11.72
N VAL A 148 -2.00 1.05 12.86
CA VAL A 148 -2.84 1.45 14.00
C VAL A 148 -3.81 2.56 13.61
N ALA A 149 -3.36 3.58 12.87
CA ALA A 149 -4.22 4.65 12.36
C ALA A 149 -5.36 4.09 11.52
N THR A 150 -5.04 3.20 10.57
CA THR A 150 -6.03 2.56 9.69
C THR A 150 -7.05 1.73 10.49
N ALA A 151 -6.60 1.02 11.52
CA ALA A 151 -7.47 0.23 12.39
C ALA A 151 -8.39 1.11 13.25
N LEU A 152 -7.90 2.27 13.72
CA LEU A 152 -8.71 3.25 14.47
C LEU A 152 -9.76 3.92 13.59
N ASP A 153 -9.42 4.27 12.35
CA ASP A 153 -10.37 4.84 11.39
C ASP A 153 -11.46 3.83 11.04
N GLU A 154 -11.09 2.55 10.88
CA GLU A 154 -12.04 1.46 10.69
C GLU A 154 -12.96 1.27 11.90
N LEU A 155 -12.40 1.26 13.11
CA LEU A 155 -13.19 1.18 14.35
C LEU A 155 -14.19 2.34 14.44
N ARG A 156 -13.74 3.58 14.17
CA ARG A 156 -14.62 4.75 14.14
C ARG A 156 -15.77 4.56 13.15
N TYR A 157 -15.49 4.09 11.94
CA TYR A 157 -16.52 3.82 10.93
C TYR A 157 -17.56 2.80 11.44
N GLN A 158 -17.10 1.68 12.00
CA GLN A 158 -17.95 0.58 12.48
C GLN A 158 -18.83 0.99 13.66
N LEU A 159 -18.30 1.82 14.58
CA LEU A 159 -19.07 2.35 15.69
C LEU A 159 -20.16 3.34 15.23
N ILE A 160 -19.86 4.19 14.24
CA ILE A 160 -20.85 5.10 13.65
C ILE A 160 -21.99 4.31 12.98
N HIS A 161 -21.67 3.19 12.33
CA HIS A 161 -22.64 2.36 11.59
C HIS A 161 -23.28 1.24 12.41
N ASP A 162 -22.96 1.13 13.71
CA ASP A 162 -23.47 0.09 14.62
C ASP A 162 -23.17 -1.35 14.18
N THR A 163 -22.00 -1.56 13.59
CA THR A 163 -21.55 -2.86 13.05
C THR A 163 -20.38 -3.46 13.84
N CYS A 164 -20.03 -2.87 14.99
CA CYS A 164 -18.97 -3.36 15.87
C CYS A 164 -19.45 -4.56 16.70
N ASP A 165 -18.82 -5.72 16.52
CA ASP A 165 -19.06 -6.96 17.25
C ASP A 165 -18.00 -7.22 18.35
N GLY A 166 -18.07 -8.36 19.04
CA GLY A 166 -17.15 -8.69 20.15
C GLY A 166 -15.65 -8.59 19.80
N PRO A 167 -15.17 -9.15 18.67
CA PRO A 167 -13.81 -8.93 18.18
C PRO A 167 -13.47 -7.44 17.96
N CYS A 168 -14.40 -6.66 17.38
CA CYS A 168 -14.24 -5.21 17.23
C CYS A 168 -14.13 -4.49 18.59
N GLU A 169 -14.91 -4.90 19.60
CA GLU A 169 -14.84 -4.31 20.95
C GLU A 169 -13.49 -4.53 21.63
N ALA A 170 -12.83 -5.66 21.35
CA ALA A 170 -11.51 -6.00 21.90
C ALA A 170 -10.34 -5.35 21.14
N LEU A 171 -10.59 -4.77 19.96
CA LEU A 171 -9.55 -4.26 19.07
C LEU A 171 -8.66 -3.18 19.72
N PRO A 172 -9.18 -2.15 20.42
CA PRO A 172 -8.33 -1.11 21.01
C PRO A 172 -7.30 -1.64 22.01
N ALA A 173 -7.71 -2.58 22.86
CA ALA A 173 -6.82 -3.23 23.82
C ALA A 173 -5.76 -4.10 23.11
N ALA A 174 -6.14 -4.78 22.02
CA ALA A 174 -5.18 -5.53 21.21
C ALA A 174 -4.16 -4.61 20.50
N LEU A 175 -4.61 -3.46 19.97
CA LEU A 175 -3.73 -2.44 19.38
C LEU A 175 -2.74 -1.87 20.40
N ALA A 176 -3.15 -1.65 21.66
CA ALA A 176 -2.25 -1.18 22.72
C ALA A 176 -1.05 -2.12 22.89
N LEU A 177 -1.31 -3.44 22.98
CA LEU A 177 -0.27 -4.47 23.04
C LEU A 177 0.62 -4.50 21.79
N ASP A 178 0.05 -4.21 20.61
CA ASP A 178 0.80 -4.18 19.36
C ASP A 178 1.74 -2.97 19.29
N VAL A 179 1.28 -1.81 19.77
CA VAL A 179 2.10 -0.57 19.90
C VAL A 179 3.28 -0.80 20.84
N GLU A 180 3.06 -1.42 22.01
CA GLU A 180 4.14 -1.80 22.94
C GLU A 180 5.18 -2.70 22.26
N SER A 181 4.75 -3.59 21.36
CA SER A 181 5.65 -4.50 20.66
C SER A 181 6.54 -3.83 19.61
N LEU A 182 6.19 -2.64 19.12
CA LEU A 182 6.88 -1.95 18.02
C LEU A 182 8.35 -1.71 18.30
N GLN A 183 8.70 -1.41 19.56
CA GLN A 183 10.09 -1.20 19.98
C GLN A 183 10.97 -2.40 19.63
N THR A 184 10.46 -3.62 19.85
CA THR A 184 11.21 -4.86 19.59
C THR A 184 11.35 -5.20 18.12
N GLN A 185 10.61 -4.50 17.26
CA GLN A 185 10.60 -4.69 15.81
C GLN A 185 11.49 -3.67 15.08
N LEU A 186 12.11 -2.73 15.81
CA LEU A 186 12.99 -1.69 15.26
C LEU A 186 14.47 -1.96 15.57
N SER A 187 15.30 -2.04 14.53
CA SER A 187 16.76 -2.21 14.59
C SER A 187 17.51 -1.28 13.67
N ALA A 188 16.82 -0.53 12.82
CA ALA A 188 17.44 0.49 11.98
C ALA A 188 16.44 1.62 11.71
N ALA A 189 16.86 2.87 11.88
CA ALA A 189 15.99 4.02 11.62
C ALA A 189 16.80 5.27 11.26
N SER A 190 16.16 6.20 10.54
CA SER A 190 16.70 7.55 10.39
C SER A 190 16.21 8.43 11.54
N VAL A 191 17.00 9.46 11.90
CA VAL A 191 16.60 10.44 12.92
C VAL A 191 15.28 11.11 12.54
N ALA A 192 15.15 11.53 11.27
CA ALA A 192 13.92 12.13 10.77
C ALA A 192 12.70 11.19 10.90
N GLY A 193 12.88 9.90 10.61
CA GLY A 193 11.83 8.90 10.71
C GLY A 193 11.35 8.69 12.14
N VAL A 194 12.27 8.58 13.09
CA VAL A 194 11.91 8.43 14.52
C VAL A 194 11.24 9.69 15.06
N THR A 195 11.73 10.89 14.71
CA THR A 195 11.10 12.15 15.11
C THR A 195 9.67 12.26 14.55
N ARG A 196 9.45 11.88 13.29
CA ARG A 196 8.12 11.90 12.69
C ARG A 196 7.19 10.86 13.32
N ALA A 197 7.70 9.66 13.61
CA ALA A 197 6.96 8.62 14.31
C ALA A 197 6.53 9.09 15.70
N ALA A 198 7.34 9.87 16.42
CA ALA A 198 6.97 10.42 17.72
C ALA A 198 5.76 11.37 17.61
N ILE A 199 5.77 12.24 16.58
CA ILE A 199 4.65 13.16 16.29
C ILE A 199 3.37 12.37 15.94
N VAL A 200 3.48 11.32 15.13
CA VAL A 200 2.31 10.50 14.77
C VAL A 200 1.80 9.67 15.95
N SER A 201 2.69 9.16 16.80
CA SER A 201 2.32 8.47 18.04
C SER A 201 1.55 9.41 18.98
N ASP A 202 1.95 10.68 19.10
CA ASP A 202 1.22 11.69 19.87
C ASP A 202 -0.19 11.94 19.29
N ALA A 203 -0.29 12.08 17.96
CA ALA A 203 -1.56 12.27 17.28
C ALA A 203 -2.51 11.08 17.47
N LEU A 204 -1.98 9.85 17.42
CA LEU A 204 -2.76 8.63 17.69
C LEU A 204 -3.22 8.56 19.16
N ALA A 205 -2.37 8.94 20.11
CA ALA A 205 -2.76 9.04 21.52
C ALA A 205 -3.91 10.04 21.71
N HIS A 206 -3.81 11.21 21.07
CA HIS A 206 -4.88 12.21 21.09
C HIS A 206 -6.18 11.68 20.46
N GLN A 207 -6.11 11.07 19.28
CA GLN A 207 -7.26 10.47 18.59
C GLN A 207 -7.94 9.40 19.46
N ALA A 208 -7.16 8.50 20.07
CA ALA A 208 -7.68 7.46 20.95
C ALA A 208 -8.39 8.04 22.18
N ARG A 209 -7.83 9.09 22.82
CA ARG A 209 -8.51 9.79 23.94
C ARG A 209 -9.79 10.49 23.50
N THR A 210 -9.78 11.14 22.33
CA THR A 210 -10.96 11.81 21.78
C THR A 210 -12.07 10.81 21.50
N LEU A 211 -11.76 9.66 20.91
CA LEU A 211 -12.72 8.57 20.73
C LEU A 211 -13.21 8.02 22.08
N ALA A 212 -12.31 7.78 23.04
CA ALA A 212 -12.69 7.27 24.37
C ALA A 212 -13.64 8.23 25.13
N ALA A 213 -13.46 9.54 24.94
CA ALA A 213 -14.30 10.58 25.53
C ALA A 213 -15.61 10.83 24.77
N ALA A 214 -15.82 10.17 23.61
CA ALA A 214 -17.01 10.38 22.80
C ALA A 214 -18.29 10.00 23.59
N PRO A 215 -19.33 10.85 23.58
CA PRO A 215 -20.62 10.55 24.21
C PRO A 215 -21.19 9.17 23.86
N LEU A 216 -20.99 8.71 22.62
CA LEU A 216 -21.42 7.37 22.18
C LEU A 216 -20.87 6.25 23.07
N LEU A 217 -19.64 6.37 23.57
CA LEU A 217 -18.98 5.32 24.34
C LEU A 217 -19.25 5.42 25.85
N ALA A 218 -19.87 6.50 26.32
CA ALA A 218 -20.21 6.69 27.73
C ALA A 218 -21.34 5.74 28.20
N GLU A 219 -22.19 5.27 27.29
CA GLU A 219 -23.36 4.45 27.59
C GLU A 219 -23.26 3.07 26.92
N GLY A 220 -22.53 2.13 27.55
CA GLY A 220 -22.60 0.70 27.17
C GLY A 220 -21.41 0.13 26.37
N HIS A 221 -20.34 0.90 26.17
CA HIS A 221 -19.12 0.45 25.47
C HIS A 221 -17.85 0.51 26.34
N ASP A 222 -17.97 0.15 27.63
CA ASP A 222 -16.84 0.16 28.58
C ASP A 222 -15.58 -0.58 28.08
N PRO A 223 -15.67 -1.76 27.43
CA PRO A 223 -14.47 -2.45 26.91
C PRO A 223 -13.71 -1.62 25.87
N ILE A 224 -14.44 -0.98 24.94
CA ILE A 224 -13.85 -0.14 23.89
C ILE A 224 -13.21 1.10 24.53
N ARG A 225 -13.95 1.78 25.43
CA ARG A 225 -13.45 2.99 26.11
C ARG A 225 -12.17 2.71 26.89
N LEU A 226 -12.15 1.66 27.71
CA LEU A 226 -10.97 1.25 28.47
C LEU A 226 -9.82 0.83 27.55
N GLY A 227 -10.10 0.12 26.46
CA GLY A 227 -9.09 -0.26 25.48
C GLY A 227 -8.49 0.95 24.73
N LEU A 228 -9.29 1.98 24.43
CA LEU A 228 -8.80 3.23 23.83
C LEU A 228 -7.94 4.04 24.81
N GLU A 229 -8.29 4.06 26.10
CA GLU A 229 -7.45 4.65 27.15
C GLU A 229 -6.10 3.92 27.26
N GLN A 230 -6.10 2.58 27.18
CA GLN A 230 -4.89 1.76 27.13
C GLN A 230 -4.04 2.05 25.89
N LEU A 231 -4.67 2.14 24.72
CA LEU A 231 -3.99 2.48 23.47
C LEU A 231 -3.35 3.87 23.53
N ALA A 232 -4.06 4.86 24.08
CA ALA A 232 -3.51 6.20 24.25
C ALA A 232 -2.26 6.18 25.15
N ALA A 233 -2.30 5.46 26.27
CA ALA A 233 -1.15 5.32 27.16
C ALA A 233 0.03 4.60 26.48
N ALA A 234 -0.23 3.54 25.72
CA ALA A 234 0.80 2.83 24.96
C ALA A 234 1.45 3.75 23.90
N CYS A 235 0.65 4.58 23.21
CA CYS A 235 1.16 5.57 22.27
C CYS A 235 1.97 6.69 22.95
N ASP A 236 1.62 7.13 24.16
CA ASP A 236 2.42 8.09 24.94
C ASP A 236 3.78 7.50 25.33
N GLU A 237 3.80 6.25 25.82
CA GLU A 237 5.03 5.56 26.20
C GLU A 237 5.92 5.33 24.97
N HIS A 238 5.32 4.90 23.85
CA HIS A 238 6.04 4.73 22.59
C HIS A 238 6.62 6.04 22.07
N ARG A 239 5.88 7.15 22.15
CA ARG A 239 6.38 8.49 21.82
C ARG A 239 7.59 8.86 22.68
N ALA A 240 7.51 8.69 24.00
CA ALA A 240 8.62 9.01 24.89
C ALA A 240 9.88 8.18 24.58
N TRP A 241 9.70 6.91 24.22
CA TRP A 241 10.81 6.07 23.75
C TRP A 241 11.39 6.55 22.42
N LEU A 242 10.55 6.92 21.44
CA LEU A 242 11.00 7.47 20.16
C LEU A 242 11.78 8.78 20.33
N GLU A 243 11.35 9.67 21.23
CA GLU A 243 12.07 10.91 21.54
C GLU A 243 13.48 10.63 22.12
N GLN A 244 13.59 9.66 23.03
CA GLN A 244 14.88 9.21 23.56
C GLN A 244 15.76 8.60 22.46
N LEU A 245 15.17 7.79 21.58
CA LEU A 245 15.87 7.19 20.45
C LEU A 245 16.36 8.24 19.46
N ALA A 246 15.55 9.25 19.14
CA ALA A 246 15.92 10.36 18.26
C ALA A 246 17.13 11.15 18.79
N ALA A 247 17.26 11.28 20.12
CA ALA A 247 18.40 11.91 20.76
C ALA A 247 19.67 11.04 20.72
N ALA A 248 19.54 9.72 20.81
CA ALA A 248 20.66 8.77 20.83
C ALA A 248 21.19 8.39 19.42
N LEU A 249 20.31 8.30 18.42
CA LEU A 249 20.64 7.87 17.06
C LEU A 249 21.77 8.68 16.38
N PRO A 250 21.92 10.01 16.56
CA PRO A 250 23.02 10.75 15.96
C PRO A 250 24.41 10.21 16.33
N GLU A 251 24.55 9.61 17.52
CA GLU A 251 25.79 9.00 18.03
C GLU A 251 25.97 7.55 17.60
N ALA A 252 24.91 6.91 17.08
CA ALA A 252 24.95 5.52 16.62
C ALA A 252 25.73 5.38 15.30
N SER A 253 26.32 4.20 15.11
CA SER A 253 27.07 3.90 13.88
C SER A 253 26.17 3.93 12.65
N GLN A 254 26.59 4.66 11.62
CA GLN A 254 25.96 4.67 10.30
C GLN A 254 26.75 3.78 9.35
N THR A 255 26.54 2.47 9.45
CA THR A 255 27.23 1.44 8.65
C THR A 255 26.44 1.00 7.42
N HIS A 256 25.16 1.35 7.33
CA HIS A 256 24.25 0.88 6.28
C HIS A 256 23.67 2.05 5.47
N GLU A 257 23.51 1.82 4.17
CA GLU A 257 22.69 2.64 3.28
C GLU A 257 21.31 1.99 3.10
N TRP A 258 20.37 2.74 2.54
CA TRP A 258 19.15 2.17 1.99
C TRP A 258 19.50 1.32 0.75
N THR A 259 19.86 0.06 0.95
CA THR A 259 20.23 -0.83 -0.15
C THR A 259 19.04 -1.65 -0.66
N ALA A 260 19.08 -2.01 -1.95
CA ALA A 260 18.10 -2.92 -2.56
C ALA A 260 18.24 -4.38 -2.08
N LYS A 261 19.42 -4.73 -1.54
CA LYS A 261 19.77 -6.02 -0.94
C LYS A 261 20.29 -5.77 0.49
N PRO A 262 19.65 -6.30 1.54
CA PRO A 262 20.10 -6.08 2.91
C PRO A 262 21.44 -6.77 3.16
N ALA A 263 22.30 -6.15 3.97
CA ALA A 263 23.42 -6.87 4.56
C ALA A 263 22.89 -7.99 5.50
N PRO A 264 23.56 -9.15 5.55
CA PRO A 264 23.19 -10.24 6.46
C PRO A 264 23.21 -9.76 7.91
N LEU A 265 22.28 -10.28 8.72
CA LEU A 265 22.18 -9.98 10.14
C LEU A 265 23.46 -10.42 10.86
N GLY A 266 24.19 -9.48 11.45
CA GLY A 266 25.12 -9.80 12.53
C GLY A 266 24.32 -10.23 13.74
N LEU A 267 24.57 -11.46 14.24
CA LEU A 267 24.12 -11.86 15.58
C LEU A 267 24.98 -11.06 16.58
N GLY A 268 24.48 -9.94 17.11
CA GLY A 268 25.38 -9.08 17.90
C GLY A 268 24.77 -8.11 18.90
N GLU A 269 23.98 -7.12 18.50
CA GLU A 269 23.74 -5.97 19.40
C GLU A 269 22.27 -5.54 19.50
N ALA A 270 21.86 -5.20 20.73
CA ALA A 270 20.56 -4.67 21.09
C ALA A 270 20.39 -3.17 20.76
N SER A 271 21.28 -2.61 19.94
CA SER A 271 21.31 -1.19 19.56
C SER A 271 20.61 -0.99 18.20
N VAL A 272 19.85 0.10 18.09
CA VAL A 272 19.23 0.51 16.81
C VAL A 272 20.29 1.19 15.94
N GLU A 273 20.50 0.68 14.74
CA GLU A 273 21.43 1.26 13.76
C GLU A 273 20.87 2.54 13.14
N ARG A 274 21.76 3.48 12.79
CA ARG A 274 21.38 4.71 12.10
C ARG A 274 21.32 4.51 10.59
N LEU A 275 20.21 4.91 9.98
CA LEU A 275 20.03 5.01 8.53
C LEU A 275 20.14 6.46 8.03
N PRO A 276 20.52 6.68 6.76
CA PRO A 276 20.42 7.98 6.11
C PRO A 276 18.97 8.50 6.11
N ALA A 277 18.78 9.82 6.17
CA ALA A 277 17.43 10.42 6.05
C ALA A 277 16.87 10.33 4.62
N ILE A 278 17.75 10.36 3.62
CA ILE A 278 17.40 10.30 2.20
C ILE A 278 17.51 8.84 1.73
N VAL A 279 16.41 8.31 1.20
CA VAL A 279 16.31 6.93 0.68
C VAL A 279 17.19 6.67 -0.56
N GLY A 280 17.26 7.61 -1.50
CA GLY A 280 17.97 7.43 -2.77
C GLY A 280 17.10 6.79 -3.86
N ALA A 281 17.40 7.09 -5.13
CA ALA A 281 16.55 6.75 -6.28
C ALA A 281 16.31 5.24 -6.44
N ALA A 282 17.35 4.41 -6.32
CA ALA A 282 17.23 2.96 -6.52
C ALA A 282 16.35 2.30 -5.44
N ALA A 283 16.54 2.68 -4.17
CA ALA A 283 15.74 2.18 -3.07
C ALA A 283 14.29 2.68 -3.13
N LEU A 284 14.10 3.94 -3.57
CA LEU A 284 12.78 4.49 -3.82
C LEU A 284 12.03 3.74 -4.93
N THR A 285 12.61 3.60 -6.12
CA THR A 285 12.00 2.88 -7.25
C THR A 285 11.64 1.44 -6.86
N ARG A 286 12.53 0.73 -6.16
CA ARG A 286 12.24 -0.61 -5.64
C ARG A 286 11.07 -0.61 -4.67
N ARG A 287 11.04 0.32 -3.71
CA ARG A 287 9.98 0.42 -2.70
C ARG A 287 8.61 0.58 -3.37
N LEU A 288 8.53 1.44 -4.38
CA LEU A 288 7.30 1.67 -5.13
C LEU A 288 6.89 0.48 -6.01
N SER A 289 7.85 -0.21 -6.62
CA SER A 289 7.59 -1.42 -7.39
C SER A 289 7.09 -2.57 -6.50
N VAL A 290 7.58 -2.68 -5.26
CA VAL A 290 7.12 -3.71 -4.31
C VAL A 290 5.80 -3.35 -3.62
N GLU A 291 5.63 -2.11 -3.16
CA GLU A 291 4.47 -1.69 -2.37
C GLU A 291 3.24 -1.44 -3.25
N GLU A 292 3.44 -0.82 -4.41
CA GLU A 292 2.37 -0.32 -5.29
C GLU A 292 2.44 -0.87 -6.72
N ARG A 293 3.44 -1.69 -7.07
CA ARG A 293 3.72 -2.11 -8.46
C ARG A 293 3.96 -0.95 -9.42
N ILE A 294 4.53 0.14 -8.90
CA ILE A 294 4.86 1.32 -9.69
C ILE A 294 6.33 1.26 -10.11
N ASP A 295 6.55 1.16 -11.42
CA ASP A 295 7.88 1.31 -12.00
C ASP A 295 8.20 2.80 -12.19
N LEU A 296 8.74 3.40 -11.12
CA LEU A 296 9.06 4.83 -11.10
C LEU A 296 10.36 5.13 -11.84
N VAL A 297 10.26 6.00 -12.85
CA VAL A 297 11.41 6.74 -13.41
C VAL A 297 11.37 8.19 -12.89
N PRO A 298 12.30 8.60 -12.00
CA PRO A 298 12.16 9.85 -11.25
C PRO A 298 11.98 11.13 -12.08
N GLY A 299 12.78 11.32 -13.14
CA GLY A 299 12.72 12.54 -13.97
C GLY A 299 11.36 12.73 -14.66
N PRO A 300 10.89 11.76 -15.47
CA PRO A 300 9.56 11.79 -16.07
C PRO A 300 8.43 11.92 -15.04
N ALA A 301 8.50 11.18 -13.93
CA ALA A 301 7.51 11.24 -12.86
C ALA A 301 7.44 12.63 -12.21
N PHE A 302 8.58 13.28 -11.99
CA PHE A 302 8.65 14.63 -11.44
C PHE A 302 7.96 15.65 -12.34
N ALA A 303 8.22 15.60 -13.65
CA ALA A 303 7.58 16.46 -14.64
C ALA A 303 6.06 16.16 -14.75
N GLU A 304 5.67 14.90 -14.59
CA GLU A 304 4.26 14.51 -14.56
C GLU A 304 3.53 15.14 -13.37
N ILE A 305 4.05 14.98 -12.14
CA ILE A 305 3.46 15.60 -10.95
C ILE A 305 3.37 17.12 -11.12
N GLU A 306 4.40 17.78 -11.65
CA GLU A 306 4.38 19.22 -11.89
C GLU A 306 3.18 19.66 -12.77
N ARG A 307 2.91 18.93 -13.86
CA ARG A 307 1.72 19.20 -14.69
C ARG A 307 0.43 19.04 -13.88
N HIS A 308 0.34 18.03 -13.02
CA HIS A 308 -0.85 17.81 -12.20
C HIS A 308 -1.01 18.86 -11.09
N VAL A 309 0.07 19.30 -10.43
CA VAL A 309 0.03 20.43 -9.49
C VAL A 309 -0.54 21.67 -10.19
N ALA A 310 -0.06 21.99 -11.39
CA ALA A 310 -0.57 23.14 -12.16
C ALA A 310 -2.06 22.99 -12.52
N ARG A 311 -2.51 21.79 -12.92
CA ARG A 311 -3.93 21.52 -13.21
C ARG A 311 -4.81 21.70 -11.98
N TRP A 312 -4.40 21.19 -10.83
CA TRP A 312 -5.14 21.31 -9.58
C TRP A 312 -5.16 22.75 -9.04
N GLN A 313 -4.05 23.47 -9.20
CA GLN A 313 -3.99 24.90 -8.92
C GLN A 313 -4.94 25.69 -9.83
N ALA A 314 -4.99 25.40 -11.13
CA ALA A 314 -5.92 26.03 -12.05
C ALA A 314 -7.39 25.72 -11.71
N LEU A 315 -7.69 24.50 -11.25
CA LEU A 315 -9.01 24.13 -10.76
C LEU A 315 -9.40 24.95 -9.52
N ARG A 316 -8.48 25.09 -8.56
CA ARG A 316 -8.66 25.94 -7.38
C ARG A 316 -8.93 27.38 -7.77
N GLU A 317 -8.12 27.95 -8.66
CA GLU A 317 -8.28 29.31 -9.15
C GLU A 317 -9.60 29.51 -9.87
N ALA A 318 -10.04 28.55 -10.69
CA ALA A 318 -11.33 28.61 -11.38
C ALA A 318 -12.51 28.57 -10.40
N LEU A 319 -12.44 27.76 -9.34
CA LEU A 319 -13.45 27.70 -8.29
C LEU A 319 -13.54 29.03 -7.53
N LEU A 320 -12.39 29.59 -7.15
CA LEU A 320 -12.33 30.83 -6.38
C LEU A 320 -12.60 32.09 -7.22
N ALA A 321 -12.27 32.09 -8.52
CA ALA A 321 -12.49 33.24 -9.41
C ALA A 321 -13.99 33.56 -9.61
N GLY A 322 -14.87 32.58 -9.40
CA GLY A 322 -16.32 32.76 -9.44
C GLY A 322 -16.97 33.00 -8.06
N GLN A 323 -16.18 33.03 -6.99
CA GLN A 323 -16.65 33.02 -5.60
C GLN A 323 -15.99 34.13 -4.78
N ASP A 324 -16.50 34.37 -3.57
CA ASP A 324 -15.92 35.37 -2.67
C ASP A 324 -14.49 34.94 -2.30
N ALA A 325 -13.52 35.86 -2.37
CA ALA A 325 -12.10 35.55 -2.11
C ALA A 325 -11.88 35.03 -0.68
N ASP A 326 -12.82 35.31 0.21
CA ASP A 326 -12.82 34.95 1.62
C ASP A 326 -13.69 33.71 1.93
N LEU A 327 -14.08 32.91 0.92
CA LEU A 327 -14.99 31.76 1.08
C LEU A 327 -14.62 30.84 2.25
N LEU A 328 -13.35 30.46 2.36
CA LEU A 328 -12.86 29.56 3.42
C LEU A 328 -12.77 30.28 4.78
N ASP A 329 -12.49 31.58 4.78
CA ASP A 329 -12.44 32.39 6.01
C ASP A 329 -13.83 32.64 6.59
N GLN A 330 -14.86 32.64 5.72
CA GLN A 330 -16.28 32.72 6.10
C GLN A 330 -16.83 31.37 6.61
N ASP A 331 -16.24 30.25 6.20
CA ASP A 331 -16.63 28.89 6.62
C ASP A 331 -16.05 28.54 8.00
N GLN A 332 -16.49 29.25 9.04
CA GLN A 332 -15.95 29.09 10.39
C GLN A 332 -16.43 27.80 11.06
N PRO A 333 -15.56 27.08 11.81
CA PRO A 333 -15.95 25.90 12.56
C PRO A 333 -17.02 26.18 13.62
N ARG A 334 -18.03 25.33 13.68
CA ARG A 334 -19.10 25.38 14.67
C ARG A 334 -19.40 23.98 15.22
N PRO A 335 -19.99 23.84 16.42
CA PRO A 335 -20.46 22.55 16.92
C PRO A 335 -21.39 21.89 15.91
N VAL A 336 -21.31 20.57 15.79
CA VAL A 336 -22.22 19.79 14.94
C VAL A 336 -23.26 19.17 15.85
N ASP A 337 -24.52 19.57 15.69
CA ASP A 337 -25.66 18.90 16.33
C ASP A 337 -26.39 18.01 15.32
N THR A 338 -27.31 17.19 15.84
CA THR A 338 -28.08 16.24 15.01
C THR A 338 -28.87 16.96 13.92
N ALA A 339 -29.46 18.14 14.22
CA ALA A 339 -30.24 18.90 13.24
C ALA A 339 -29.37 19.44 12.09
N ARG A 340 -28.16 19.93 12.39
CA ARG A 340 -27.19 20.39 11.40
C ARG A 340 -26.68 19.24 10.54
N CYS A 341 -26.38 18.09 11.16
CA CYS A 341 -26.02 16.88 10.42
C CYS A 341 -27.15 16.44 9.48
N GLU A 342 -28.38 16.32 9.98
CA GLU A 342 -29.55 15.89 9.20
C GLU A 342 -29.86 16.85 8.06
N ALA A 343 -29.75 18.17 8.30
CA ALA A 343 -29.96 19.18 7.27
C ALA A 343 -28.94 19.05 6.13
N SER A 344 -27.66 18.87 6.46
CA SER A 344 -26.60 18.69 5.46
C SER A 344 -26.73 17.34 4.74
N LEU A 345 -27.02 16.26 5.45
CA LEU A 345 -27.24 14.93 4.85
C LEU A 345 -28.47 14.90 3.95
N SER A 346 -29.56 15.57 4.33
CA SER A 346 -30.78 15.67 3.51
C SER A 346 -30.53 16.48 2.24
N ARG A 347 -29.72 17.54 2.32
CA ARG A 347 -29.30 18.32 1.15
C ARG A 347 -28.47 17.46 0.20
N LEU A 348 -27.45 16.76 0.73
CA LEU A 348 -26.64 15.81 -0.05
C LEU A 348 -27.50 14.74 -0.72
N ARG A 349 -28.46 14.15 0.00
CA ARG A 349 -29.38 13.15 -0.56
C ARG A 349 -30.16 13.70 -1.76
N THR A 350 -30.75 14.88 -1.61
CA THR A 350 -31.56 15.52 -2.67
C THR A 350 -30.74 15.75 -3.95
N GLU A 351 -29.52 16.25 -3.80
CA GLU A 351 -28.66 16.57 -4.94
C GLU A 351 -28.03 15.30 -5.57
N LEU A 352 -27.71 14.29 -4.76
CA LEU A 352 -27.12 13.03 -5.25
C LEU A 352 -28.14 12.10 -5.92
N GLU A 353 -29.43 12.20 -5.60
CA GLU A 353 -30.51 11.44 -6.29
C GLU A 353 -30.51 11.64 -7.82
N ALA A 354 -29.97 12.76 -8.30
CA ALA A 354 -29.84 13.05 -9.73
C ALA A 354 -28.66 12.30 -10.40
N ILE A 355 -27.82 11.58 -9.64
CA ILE A 355 -26.64 10.87 -10.13
C ILE A 355 -26.93 9.36 -10.12
N PRO A 356 -27.20 8.71 -11.27
CA PRO A 356 -27.68 7.32 -11.33
C PRO A 356 -26.73 6.26 -10.74
N GLU A 357 -25.46 6.59 -10.60
CA GLU A 357 -24.37 5.70 -10.15
C GLU A 357 -24.05 5.87 -8.65
N VAL A 358 -24.82 6.71 -7.94
CA VAL A 358 -24.58 7.04 -6.53
C VAL A 358 -25.79 6.63 -5.70
N ASP A 359 -25.60 5.63 -4.85
CA ASP A 359 -26.61 5.26 -3.87
C ASP A 359 -26.86 6.38 -2.86
N ALA A 360 -28.07 6.39 -2.29
CA ALA A 360 -28.46 7.38 -1.28
C ALA A 360 -27.52 7.32 -0.05
N PRO A 361 -27.18 8.48 0.56
CA PRO A 361 -26.32 8.50 1.73
C PRO A 361 -26.88 7.69 2.91
N THR A 362 -26.05 6.81 3.48
CA THR A 362 -26.35 5.98 4.64
C THR A 362 -25.52 6.43 5.85
N LEU A 363 -26.12 7.21 6.75
CA LEU A 363 -25.47 7.63 8.00
C LEU A 363 -26.52 7.93 9.07
N ASP A 364 -26.30 7.46 10.29
CA ASP A 364 -27.08 7.86 11.47
C ASP A 364 -26.46 9.12 12.08
N CYS A 365 -27.13 10.27 11.89
CA CYS A 365 -26.66 11.55 12.40
C CYS A 365 -26.62 11.65 13.92
N ALA A 366 -27.48 10.93 14.65
CA ALA A 366 -27.45 10.93 16.10
C ALA A 366 -26.20 10.20 16.61
N ARG A 367 -25.89 9.03 16.03
CA ARG A 367 -24.66 8.28 16.35
C ARG A 367 -23.40 9.01 15.91
N TYR A 368 -23.40 9.59 14.70
CA TYR A 368 -22.27 10.37 14.20
C TYR A 368 -21.95 11.56 15.12
N VAL A 369 -22.96 12.33 15.53
CA VAL A 369 -22.76 13.46 16.45
C VAL A 369 -22.32 12.98 17.84
N ALA A 370 -22.90 11.90 18.34
CA ALA A 370 -22.47 11.29 19.61
C ALA A 370 -21.03 10.76 19.55
N MET A 371 -20.56 10.32 18.38
CA MET A 371 -19.16 9.94 18.17
C MET A 371 -18.24 11.16 18.10
N LEU A 372 -18.69 12.23 17.43
CA LEU A 372 -17.92 13.44 17.21
C LEU A 372 -17.71 14.26 18.50
N GLY A 373 -18.67 14.18 19.44
CA GLY A 373 -18.62 14.87 20.72
C GLY A 373 -18.62 16.39 20.55
N ASP A 374 -17.70 17.07 21.25
CA ASP A 374 -17.57 18.54 21.22
C ASP A 374 -16.77 19.07 20.01
N THR A 375 -16.39 18.20 19.07
CA THR A 375 -15.59 18.61 17.90
C THR A 375 -16.39 19.56 17.01
N THR A 376 -15.80 20.71 16.69
CA THR A 376 -16.39 21.70 15.80
C THR A 376 -15.91 21.50 14.36
N LEU A 377 -16.83 21.52 13.40
CA LEU A 377 -16.53 21.43 11.97
C LEU A 377 -17.10 22.64 11.24
N SER A 378 -16.40 23.11 10.21
CA SER A 378 -16.95 24.03 9.21
C SER A 378 -18.03 23.32 8.37
N GLU A 379 -18.83 24.05 7.58
CA GLU A 379 -19.78 23.40 6.67
C GLU A 379 -19.06 22.57 5.60
N GLY A 380 -17.97 23.10 5.04
CA GLY A 380 -17.16 22.38 4.07
C GLY A 380 -16.58 21.08 4.64
N GLN A 381 -16.05 21.13 5.86
CA GLN A 381 -15.54 19.94 6.56
C GLN A 381 -16.65 18.94 6.88
N LEU A 382 -17.81 19.41 7.35
CA LEU A 382 -18.95 18.54 7.62
C LEU A 382 -19.42 17.83 6.34
N VAL A 383 -19.56 18.56 5.23
CA VAL A 383 -19.96 17.96 3.94
C VAL A 383 -18.97 16.88 3.48
N LEU A 384 -17.66 17.12 3.61
CA LEU A 384 -16.65 16.12 3.27
C LEU A 384 -16.77 14.86 4.15
N GLU A 385 -16.88 15.03 5.47
CA GLU A 385 -17.10 13.91 6.41
C GLU A 385 -18.36 13.10 6.08
N LEU A 386 -19.47 13.77 5.77
CA LEU A 386 -20.73 13.12 5.39
C LEU A 386 -20.64 12.39 4.04
N LEU A 387 -19.91 12.94 3.06
CA LEU A 387 -19.66 12.26 1.79
C LEU A 387 -18.79 11.03 1.99
N ASP A 388 -17.72 11.12 2.78
CA ASP A 388 -16.80 10.02 3.00
C ASP A 388 -17.49 8.86 3.73
N LEU A 389 -18.12 9.14 4.87
CA LEU A 389 -18.72 8.13 5.74
C LEU A 389 -20.07 7.65 5.22
N GLY A 390 -20.87 8.55 4.65
CA GLY A 390 -22.24 8.26 4.24
C GLY A 390 -22.40 7.82 2.79
N VAL A 391 -21.42 8.07 1.91
CA VAL A 391 -21.54 7.78 0.47
C VAL A 391 -20.37 6.96 -0.05
N ILE A 392 -19.15 7.48 0.09
CA ILE A 392 -17.97 6.90 -0.56
C ILE A 392 -17.58 5.57 0.07
N GLU A 393 -17.47 5.50 1.40
CA GLU A 393 -17.05 4.27 2.08
C GLU A 393 -18.09 3.13 2.01
N PRO A 394 -19.41 3.38 2.16
CA PRO A 394 -20.43 2.37 1.89
C PRO A 394 -20.35 1.80 0.46
N GLN A 395 -20.20 2.64 -0.56
CA GLN A 395 -20.06 2.21 -1.96
C GLN A 395 -18.81 1.37 -2.17
N ARG A 396 -17.69 1.80 -1.59
CA ARG A 396 -16.42 1.08 -1.60
C ARG A 396 -16.55 -0.33 -1.05
N ARG A 397 -17.17 -0.48 0.13
CA ARG A 397 -17.40 -1.80 0.74
C ARG A 397 -18.29 -2.67 -0.12
N ALA A 398 -19.36 -2.12 -0.68
CA ALA A 398 -20.25 -2.83 -1.58
C ALA A 398 -19.49 -3.33 -2.83
N LEU A 399 -18.69 -2.47 -3.47
CA LEU A 399 -17.88 -2.82 -4.63
C LEU A 399 -16.83 -3.90 -4.30
N ARG A 400 -16.11 -3.75 -3.18
CA ARG A 400 -15.10 -4.71 -2.74
C ARG A 400 -15.70 -6.08 -2.43
N ALA A 401 -16.92 -6.13 -1.90
CA ALA A 401 -17.64 -7.37 -1.61
C ALA A 401 -18.12 -8.13 -2.87
N LEU A 402 -18.19 -7.46 -4.04
CA LEU A 402 -18.53 -8.10 -5.32
C LEU A 402 -17.35 -8.81 -5.98
N GLU A 403 -16.12 -8.58 -5.52
CA GLU A 403 -14.91 -9.17 -6.10
C GLU A 403 -14.54 -10.51 -5.46
N LEU A 404 -13.64 -11.25 -6.14
CA LEU A 404 -13.08 -12.47 -5.58
C LEU A 404 -12.32 -12.15 -4.27
N PRO A 405 -12.56 -12.90 -3.17
CA PRO A 405 -11.95 -12.62 -1.87
C PRO A 405 -10.43 -12.47 -1.91
N GLU A 406 -9.75 -13.30 -2.71
CA GLU A 406 -8.30 -13.26 -2.85
C GLU A 406 -7.83 -11.94 -3.47
N VAL A 407 -8.53 -11.45 -4.50
CA VAL A 407 -8.23 -10.17 -5.16
C VAL A 407 -8.60 -9.00 -4.24
N ALA A 408 -9.72 -9.11 -3.52
CA ALA A 408 -10.16 -8.12 -2.55
C ALA A 408 -9.15 -7.90 -1.41
N LEU A 409 -8.35 -8.91 -1.07
CA LEU A 409 -7.32 -8.84 -0.02
C LEU A 409 -5.99 -8.23 -0.48
N VAL A 410 -5.76 -8.06 -1.78
CA VAL A 410 -4.54 -7.44 -2.29
C VAL A 410 -4.71 -5.93 -2.30
N SER A 411 -4.43 -5.29 -1.16
CA SER A 411 -4.58 -3.85 -0.98
C SER A 411 -3.27 -3.08 -1.14
N GLY A 412 -3.32 -1.95 -1.86
CA GLY A 412 -2.29 -0.92 -1.92
C GLY A 412 -2.34 -0.03 -0.68
N GLN A 413 -1.22 0.61 -0.39
CA GLN A 413 -1.07 1.58 0.70
C GLN A 413 -1.68 2.95 0.34
N TRP A 414 -1.66 3.33 -0.93
CA TRP A 414 -2.06 4.68 -1.36
C TRP A 414 -3.42 4.73 -2.04
N SER A 415 -3.81 3.65 -2.70
CA SER A 415 -4.97 3.59 -3.60
C SER A 415 -6.26 4.07 -2.95
N THR A 416 -6.53 3.64 -1.71
CA THR A 416 -7.72 4.08 -0.96
C THR A 416 -7.71 5.58 -0.68
N GLY A 417 -6.56 6.16 -0.30
CA GLY A 417 -6.46 7.61 -0.08
C GLY A 417 -6.64 8.40 -1.37
N VAL A 418 -5.95 7.98 -2.43
CA VAL A 418 -6.07 8.57 -3.77
C VAL A 418 -7.52 8.53 -4.24
N HIS A 419 -8.23 7.42 -4.00
CA HIS A 419 -9.64 7.29 -4.39
C HIS A 419 -10.57 8.19 -3.63
N LEU A 420 -10.23 8.49 -2.38
CA LEU A 420 -11.06 9.37 -1.59
C LEU A 420 -11.02 10.77 -2.20
N HIS A 421 -9.83 11.26 -2.55
CA HIS A 421 -9.64 12.56 -3.20
C HIS A 421 -10.38 12.67 -4.54
N LEU A 422 -10.20 11.69 -5.44
CA LEU A 422 -10.84 11.74 -6.75
C LEU A 422 -12.36 11.63 -6.65
N ARG A 423 -12.88 10.73 -5.80
CA ARG A 423 -14.34 10.56 -5.63
C ARG A 423 -14.98 11.78 -5.00
N ARG A 424 -14.35 12.41 -4.00
CA ARG A 424 -14.79 13.70 -3.44
C ARG A 424 -14.98 14.75 -4.54
N ILE A 425 -13.98 14.95 -5.39
CA ILE A 425 -14.06 15.96 -6.47
C ILE A 425 -15.12 15.62 -7.51
N MET A 426 -15.23 14.35 -7.91
CA MET A 426 -16.25 13.91 -8.86
C MET A 426 -17.67 14.18 -8.36
N LEU A 427 -17.94 13.88 -7.08
CA LEU A 427 -19.23 14.16 -6.45
C LEU A 427 -19.44 15.67 -6.29
N LEU A 428 -18.47 16.39 -5.73
CA LEU A 428 -18.57 17.83 -5.48
C LEU A 428 -18.69 18.67 -6.75
N ALA A 429 -18.16 18.21 -7.89
CA ALA A 429 -18.37 18.87 -9.19
C ALA A 429 -19.86 18.91 -9.62
N ARG A 430 -20.72 18.10 -8.99
CA ARG A 430 -22.17 18.06 -9.22
C ARG A 430 -22.97 18.65 -8.08
N LEU A 431 -22.33 19.04 -6.98
CA LEU A 431 -22.99 19.55 -5.77
C LEU A 431 -22.75 21.06 -5.63
N PRO A 432 -23.75 21.83 -5.15
CA PRO A 432 -23.59 23.25 -4.86
C PRO A 432 -22.85 23.49 -3.53
N GLU A 433 -21.67 22.88 -3.35
CA GLU A 433 -20.92 22.86 -2.08
C GLU A 433 -19.52 23.50 -2.26
N PRO A 434 -19.44 24.83 -2.34
CA PRO A 434 -18.23 25.54 -2.74
C PRO A 434 -17.07 25.40 -1.74
N ALA A 435 -17.37 25.51 -0.43
CA ALA A 435 -16.35 25.37 0.62
C ALA A 435 -15.77 23.95 0.65
N ALA A 436 -16.62 22.92 0.58
CA ALA A 436 -16.18 21.53 0.50
C ALA A 436 -15.36 21.26 -0.77
N SER A 437 -15.76 21.84 -1.91
CA SER A 437 -15.03 21.74 -3.18
C SER A 437 -13.63 22.35 -3.05
N ALA A 438 -13.52 23.55 -2.49
CA ALA A 438 -12.24 24.21 -2.26
C ALA A 438 -11.33 23.38 -1.34
N LEU A 439 -11.85 22.89 -0.21
CA LEU A 439 -11.11 22.03 0.72
C LEU A 439 -10.64 20.72 0.05
N ALA A 440 -11.48 20.07 -0.75
CA ALA A 440 -11.11 18.83 -1.45
C ALA A 440 -10.01 19.06 -2.50
N VAL A 441 -10.10 20.16 -3.24
CA VAL A 441 -9.09 20.55 -4.24
C VAL A 441 -7.77 20.93 -3.56
N ASP A 442 -7.82 21.70 -2.47
CA ASP A 442 -6.62 22.05 -1.71
C ASP A 442 -5.93 20.82 -1.13
N ALA A 443 -6.69 19.88 -0.56
CA ALA A 443 -6.11 18.65 -0.02
C ALA A 443 -5.40 17.79 -1.08
N GLY A 444 -5.97 17.65 -2.29
CA GLY A 444 -5.31 16.89 -3.36
C GLY A 444 -4.15 17.64 -4.02
N ARG A 445 -4.20 18.98 -4.10
CA ARG A 445 -3.04 19.80 -4.49
C ARG A 445 -1.91 19.63 -3.48
N GLU A 446 -2.19 19.73 -2.19
CA GLU A 446 -1.22 19.56 -1.11
C GLU A 446 -0.55 18.18 -1.20
N ALA A 447 -1.33 17.11 -1.42
CA ALA A 447 -0.81 15.76 -1.60
C ALA A 447 0.15 15.65 -2.81
N LEU A 448 -0.20 16.26 -3.95
CA LEU A 448 0.69 16.31 -5.12
C LEU A 448 1.97 17.12 -4.84
N CYS A 449 1.86 18.24 -4.13
CA CYS A 449 3.00 19.05 -3.72
C CYS A 449 3.96 18.27 -2.79
N TRP A 450 3.42 17.53 -1.82
CA TRP A 450 4.21 16.63 -0.98
C TRP A 450 4.92 15.55 -1.79
N ALA A 451 4.22 14.94 -2.75
CA ALA A 451 4.81 13.92 -3.62
C ALA A 451 5.91 14.49 -4.51
N ARG A 452 5.74 15.71 -5.03
CA ARG A 452 6.76 16.43 -5.79
C ARG A 452 8.02 16.69 -4.95
N ALA A 453 7.86 17.21 -3.74
CA ALA A 453 8.96 17.44 -2.80
C ALA A 453 9.66 16.11 -2.43
N ALA A 454 8.88 15.05 -2.22
CA ALA A 454 9.41 13.72 -1.91
C ALA A 454 10.22 13.13 -3.05
N LEU A 455 9.77 13.24 -4.31
CA LEU A 455 10.56 12.82 -5.45
C LEU A 455 11.86 13.62 -5.57
N TRP A 456 11.82 14.95 -5.40
CA TRP A 456 13.02 15.79 -5.45
C TRP A 456 14.10 15.33 -4.46
N ILE A 457 13.70 15.16 -3.19
CA ILE A 457 14.60 14.83 -2.08
C ILE A 457 15.03 13.36 -2.16
N HIS A 458 14.09 12.43 -2.24
CA HIS A 458 14.40 11.00 -2.14
C HIS A 458 14.99 10.40 -3.42
N ALA A 459 14.61 10.90 -4.60
CA ALA A 459 15.23 10.47 -5.85
C ALA A 459 16.51 11.25 -6.17
N GLN A 460 16.92 12.19 -5.30
CA GLN A 460 18.14 12.97 -5.44
C GLN A 460 18.21 13.71 -6.80
N ILE A 461 17.08 14.27 -7.24
CA ILE A 461 17.00 15.02 -8.50
C ILE A 461 17.86 16.29 -8.41
N GLY A 462 17.94 16.88 -7.21
CA GLY A 462 18.85 17.98 -6.89
C GLY A 462 19.04 18.11 -5.37
N PRO A 463 19.69 19.20 -4.92
CA PRO A 463 19.93 19.44 -3.49
C PRO A 463 18.62 19.63 -2.71
N PRO A 464 18.48 19.05 -1.50
CA PRO A 464 17.29 19.26 -0.66
C PRO A 464 17.01 20.74 -0.36
N ASP A 465 18.05 21.56 -0.21
CA ASP A 465 17.93 22.99 0.08
C ASP A 465 17.23 23.78 -1.04
N ASP A 466 17.25 23.24 -2.28
CA ASP A 466 16.62 23.85 -3.45
C ASP A 466 15.16 23.38 -3.66
N VAL A 467 14.60 22.57 -2.74
CA VAL A 467 13.26 21.98 -2.91
C VAL A 467 12.20 23.06 -3.13
N MET A 468 12.24 24.16 -2.37
CA MET A 468 11.28 25.26 -2.49
C MET A 468 11.34 25.99 -3.82
N LEU A 469 12.55 26.16 -4.38
CA LEU A 469 12.74 26.79 -5.69
C LEU A 469 12.16 25.92 -6.81
N THR A 470 12.12 24.60 -6.59
CA THR A 470 11.74 23.63 -7.61
C THR A 470 10.26 23.26 -7.54
N ILE A 471 9.67 23.07 -6.36
CA ILE A 471 8.24 22.72 -6.25
C ILE A 471 7.32 23.88 -6.65
N GLY A 472 7.83 25.12 -6.67
CA GLY A 472 7.18 26.29 -7.24
C GLY A 472 6.10 26.92 -6.35
N GLN A 473 5.57 28.06 -6.81
CA GLN A 473 4.65 28.91 -6.03
C GLN A 473 3.32 28.21 -5.67
N ALA A 474 2.85 27.29 -6.50
CA ALA A 474 1.63 26.52 -6.24
C ALA A 474 1.73 25.60 -5.01
N CYS A 475 2.93 25.41 -4.45
CA CYS A 475 3.20 24.62 -3.26
C CYS A 475 3.81 25.44 -2.11
N ALA A 476 3.73 26.78 -2.19
CA ALA A 476 4.39 27.67 -1.22
C ALA A 476 3.79 27.60 0.19
N ASP A 477 2.56 27.11 0.31
CA ASP A 477 1.82 26.92 1.56
C ASP A 477 2.28 25.70 2.37
N LEU A 478 3.12 24.82 1.80
CA LEU A 478 3.67 23.66 2.51
C LEU A 478 4.63 24.04 3.66
N GLY A 479 5.10 25.29 3.71
CA GLY A 479 6.03 25.80 4.71
C GLY A 479 7.42 26.06 4.15
N ASP A 480 8.39 26.20 5.05
CA ASP A 480 9.78 26.44 4.68
C ASP A 480 10.52 25.15 4.29
N VAL A 481 11.74 25.30 3.76
CA VAL A 481 12.61 24.18 3.33
C VAL A 481 12.82 23.16 4.47
N ALA A 482 12.99 23.64 5.71
CA ALA A 482 13.22 22.78 6.87
C ALA A 482 11.99 21.93 7.20
N THR A 483 10.80 22.55 7.21
CA THR A 483 9.51 21.88 7.45
C THR A 483 9.25 20.83 6.37
N ILE A 484 9.49 21.18 5.10
CA ILE A 484 9.27 20.27 3.99
C ILE A 484 10.22 19.08 4.07
N THR A 485 11.51 19.35 4.25
CA THR A 485 12.54 18.30 4.33
C THR A 485 12.28 17.39 5.52
N ALA A 486 11.93 17.93 6.69
CA ALA A 486 11.62 17.15 7.88
C ALA A 486 10.41 16.23 7.67
N ARG A 487 9.31 16.74 7.06
CA ARG A 487 8.12 15.92 6.79
C ARG A 487 8.41 14.82 5.77
N VAL A 488 9.03 15.18 4.64
CA VAL A 488 9.34 14.24 3.55
C VAL A 488 10.29 13.14 4.02
N THR A 489 11.39 13.51 4.67
CA THR A 489 12.38 12.51 5.12
C THR A 489 11.94 11.72 6.34
N GLY A 490 10.98 12.25 7.11
CA GLY A 490 10.40 11.57 8.26
C GLY A 490 9.31 10.56 7.91
N ASP A 491 8.53 10.81 6.86
CA ASP A 491 7.54 9.85 6.35
C ASP A 491 7.55 9.85 4.80
N PRO A 492 8.52 9.14 4.19
CA PRO A 492 8.61 9.06 2.74
C PRO A 492 7.36 8.45 2.10
N ARG A 493 6.70 7.50 2.79
CA ARG A 493 5.50 6.83 2.27
C ARG A 493 4.31 7.77 2.21
N GLY A 494 4.00 8.46 3.31
CA GLY A 494 2.89 9.40 3.35
C GLY A 494 3.14 10.58 2.40
N ALA A 495 4.37 11.06 2.31
CA ALA A 495 4.71 12.16 1.40
C ALA A 495 4.54 11.78 -0.08
N LEU A 496 4.83 10.53 -0.47
CA LEU A 496 4.68 10.06 -1.85
C LEU A 496 3.27 9.63 -2.24
N ALA A 497 2.35 9.47 -1.29
CA ALA A 497 1.00 8.97 -1.57
C ALA A 497 0.26 9.80 -2.65
N GLY A 498 0.51 11.11 -2.71
CA GLY A 498 -0.04 12.00 -3.72
C GLY A 498 0.40 11.68 -5.16
N PHE A 499 1.47 10.90 -5.37
CA PHE A 499 1.88 10.44 -6.69
C PHE A 499 0.78 9.62 -7.38
N GLY A 500 -0.08 8.91 -6.63
CA GLY A 500 -1.20 8.20 -7.22
C GLY A 500 -2.20 9.12 -7.94
N LEU A 501 -2.33 10.38 -7.52
CA LEU A 501 -3.21 11.36 -8.17
C LEU A 501 -2.69 11.75 -9.56
N SER A 502 -1.38 11.71 -9.81
CA SER A 502 -0.83 11.98 -11.16
C SER A 502 -1.05 10.80 -12.09
N LEU A 503 -0.92 9.56 -11.59
CA LEU A 503 -1.02 8.35 -12.40
C LEU A 503 -2.40 8.11 -13.03
N ILE A 504 -3.48 8.65 -12.47
CA ILE A 504 -4.85 8.36 -12.90
C ILE A 504 -5.37 9.38 -13.91
N GLY A 505 -4.89 10.63 -13.85
CA GLY A 505 -5.51 11.76 -14.54
C GLY A 505 -5.40 11.76 -16.07
N ASP A 506 -4.63 10.84 -16.67
CA ASP A 506 -4.34 10.82 -18.11
C ASP A 506 -4.80 9.53 -18.83
N GLU A 507 -5.31 8.49 -18.16
CA GLU A 507 -5.64 7.19 -18.79
C GLU A 507 -7.04 6.64 -18.45
N PRO A 508 -7.96 6.47 -19.43
CA PRO A 508 -9.32 5.97 -19.20
C PRO A 508 -9.39 4.60 -18.50
N ALA A 509 -8.50 3.67 -18.86
CA ALA A 509 -8.46 2.35 -18.24
C ALA A 509 -8.07 2.42 -16.75
N ARG A 510 -7.20 3.37 -16.37
CA ARG A 510 -6.85 3.58 -14.96
C ARG A 510 -8.01 4.20 -14.19
N MET A 511 -8.77 5.12 -14.79
CA MET A 511 -9.97 5.67 -14.14
C MET A 511 -11.02 4.58 -13.87
N VAL A 512 -11.30 3.71 -14.85
CA VAL A 512 -12.22 2.57 -14.67
C VAL A 512 -11.69 1.58 -13.64
N GLY A 513 -10.40 1.26 -13.70
CA GLY A 513 -9.74 0.39 -12.73
C GLY A 513 -9.82 0.93 -11.32
N PHE A 514 -9.74 2.24 -11.19
CA PHE A 514 -9.76 2.91 -9.91
C PHE A 514 -11.15 2.96 -9.29
N ASP A 515 -12.19 3.23 -10.07
CA ASP A 515 -13.58 3.21 -9.59
C ASP A 515 -13.99 1.80 -9.11
N ARG A 516 -13.51 0.75 -9.79
CA ARG A 516 -13.85 -0.64 -9.44
C ARG A 516 -12.91 -1.30 -8.43
N PHE A 517 -11.61 -1.06 -8.51
CA PHE A 517 -10.56 -1.73 -7.72
C PHE A 517 -9.77 -0.73 -6.87
N TYR A 518 -10.48 0.24 -6.27
CA TYR A 518 -9.89 1.35 -5.52
C TYR A 518 -8.93 0.95 -4.39
N TRP A 519 -9.04 -0.28 -3.88
CA TRP A 519 -8.15 -0.80 -2.83
C TRP A 519 -6.86 -1.37 -3.41
N ALA A 520 -6.85 -1.82 -4.67
CA ALA A 520 -5.73 -2.56 -5.23
C ALA A 520 -4.49 -1.66 -5.43
N PRO A 521 -3.26 -2.18 -5.33
CA PRO A 521 -2.04 -1.45 -5.66
C PRO A 521 -2.14 -0.70 -6.98
N LEU A 522 -1.70 0.56 -7.02
CA LEU A 522 -1.93 1.47 -8.15
C LEU A 522 -1.45 0.88 -9.49
N GLY A 523 -0.30 0.20 -9.50
CA GLY A 523 0.25 -0.45 -10.70
C GLY A 523 -0.50 -1.73 -11.13
N LEU A 524 -1.33 -2.31 -10.27
CA LEU A 524 -2.22 -3.42 -10.64
C LEU A 524 -3.54 -2.95 -11.26
N MET A 525 -3.94 -1.69 -11.07
CA MET A 525 -5.26 -1.22 -11.53
C MET A 525 -5.45 -1.35 -13.03
N LYS A 526 -4.45 -1.02 -13.85
CA LYS A 526 -4.52 -1.21 -15.32
C LYS A 526 -4.74 -2.68 -15.68
N LEU A 527 -4.05 -3.59 -15.01
CA LEU A 527 -4.20 -5.04 -15.22
C LEU A 527 -5.61 -5.51 -14.85
N LEU A 528 -6.15 -5.05 -13.72
CA LEU A 528 -7.47 -5.42 -13.23
C LEU A 528 -8.61 -4.81 -14.10
N ALA A 529 -8.41 -3.61 -14.62
CA ALA A 529 -9.41 -2.86 -15.39
C ALA A 529 -9.54 -3.29 -16.85
N THR A 530 -8.48 -3.85 -17.43
CA THR A 530 -8.45 -4.13 -18.87
C THR A 530 -9.31 -5.37 -19.18
N PRO A 531 -10.29 -5.29 -20.10
CA PRO A 531 -11.11 -6.43 -20.47
C PRO A 531 -10.30 -7.58 -21.06
N LYS A 532 -10.80 -8.82 -20.89
CA LYS A 532 -10.18 -10.05 -21.39
C LYS A 532 -9.79 -9.93 -22.88
N GLY A 533 -8.51 -10.17 -23.18
CA GLY A 533 -8.00 -10.23 -24.56
C GLY A 533 -7.50 -8.91 -25.16
N MET A 534 -7.51 -7.81 -24.39
CA MET A 534 -7.04 -6.48 -24.84
C MET A 534 -5.87 -5.92 -24.01
N HIS A 535 -5.14 -6.75 -23.27
CA HIS A 535 -3.93 -6.30 -22.57
C HIS A 535 -2.88 -5.87 -23.60
N PRO A 536 -2.50 -4.59 -23.69
CA PRO A 536 -1.58 -4.12 -24.73
C PRO A 536 -0.13 -4.54 -24.49
N ASP A 537 0.17 -5.11 -23.33
CA ASP A 537 1.53 -5.20 -22.86
C ASP A 537 1.94 -6.65 -22.51
N GLU A 538 2.83 -7.19 -23.32
CA GLU A 538 3.80 -8.23 -22.96
C GLU A 538 4.73 -7.66 -21.86
N TYR A 539 4.24 -7.49 -20.63
CA TYR A 539 5.10 -7.16 -19.50
C TYR A 539 5.55 -8.43 -18.80
N SER A 540 6.86 -8.71 -18.92
CA SER A 540 7.58 -9.62 -18.06
C SER A 540 7.41 -9.18 -16.61
N LEU A 541 7.06 -10.12 -15.73
CA LEU A 541 7.30 -9.98 -14.29
C LEU A 541 8.77 -9.54 -14.12
N PRO A 542 9.12 -8.67 -13.15
CA PRO A 542 10.52 -8.50 -12.83
C PRO A 542 11.07 -9.89 -12.50
N ASP A 543 11.99 -10.38 -13.34
CA ASP A 543 12.75 -11.58 -13.02
C ASP A 543 13.31 -11.35 -11.60
N ASP A 544 13.18 -12.35 -10.73
CA ASP A 544 14.03 -12.38 -9.55
C ASP A 544 15.46 -12.14 -10.05
N PRO A 545 16.20 -11.15 -9.51
CA PRO A 545 17.53 -10.86 -10.03
C PRO A 545 18.32 -12.16 -9.92
N ILE A 546 18.64 -12.74 -11.08
CA ILE A 546 19.52 -13.90 -11.18
C ILE A 546 20.73 -13.53 -10.33
N VAL A 547 21.02 -14.37 -9.34
CA VAL A 547 22.24 -14.28 -8.55
C VAL A 547 23.37 -14.56 -9.53
N GLY A 548 23.83 -13.52 -10.22
CA GLY A 548 25.09 -13.55 -10.93
C GLY A 548 26.19 -13.84 -9.89
N PRO A 549 27.17 -14.69 -10.22
CA PRO A 549 28.35 -14.82 -9.38
C PRO A 549 28.98 -13.43 -9.23
N ASP A 550 29.44 -13.11 -8.01
CA ASP A 550 30.10 -11.85 -7.69
C ASP A 550 31.12 -11.48 -8.78
N PRO A 551 31.21 -10.21 -9.21
CA PRO A 551 32.32 -9.79 -10.04
C PRO A 551 33.60 -10.00 -9.21
N GLU A 552 34.42 -10.97 -9.60
CA GLU A 552 35.79 -11.09 -9.12
C GLU A 552 36.49 -9.76 -9.38
N VAL A 553 36.65 -8.97 -8.32
CA VAL A 553 37.46 -7.77 -8.35
C VAL A 553 38.91 -8.23 -8.50
N GLU A 554 39.42 -8.27 -9.73
CA GLU A 554 40.85 -8.35 -9.99
C GLU A 554 41.53 -7.09 -9.43
N VAL A 555 42.03 -7.20 -8.20
CA VAL A 555 42.94 -6.21 -7.64
C VAL A 555 44.29 -6.37 -8.36
N LYS A 556 44.55 -5.52 -9.34
CA LYS A 556 45.91 -5.31 -9.86
C LYS A 556 46.73 -4.62 -8.77
N ILE A 557 47.54 -5.41 -8.06
CA ILE A 557 48.61 -4.90 -7.21
C ILE A 557 49.73 -4.42 -8.13
N GLU A 558 49.83 -3.11 -8.35
CA GLU A 558 51.06 -2.52 -8.87
C GLU A 558 52.14 -2.60 -7.79
N LYS A 559 53.26 -3.23 -8.13
CA LYS A 559 54.43 -3.38 -7.26
C LYS A 559 55.13 -2.03 -7.09
N LEU A 560 55.42 -1.68 -5.84
CA LEU A 560 56.40 -0.66 -5.43
C LEU A 560 57.80 -0.94 -5.98
#